data_AF-A0A7Y8HL09-F1
#
_entry.id   AF-A0A7Y8HL09-F1
#
_cell.length_a   1.000
_cell.length_b   1.000
_cell.length_c   1.000
_cell.angle_alpha   90.00
_cell.angle_beta   90.00
_cell.angle_gamma   90.00
#
_symmetry.space_group_name_H-M   'P 1'
#
loop_
_entity.id
_entity.type
_entity.pdbx_description
1 polymer ?
#
loop_
_entity_poly.entity_id
_entity_poly.type
_entity_poly.pdbx_seq_one_letter_code
_entity_poly.pdbx_strand_id
1 'polypeptide(L)' 'MVLLNPIKDEIPYGGMIELKYIKRSEKDNKELLSEYVEKAKNQLGQYDLGERFIKVIVIFCGLEMVWCEKI' A
#
# COMPACT_ATOMS: atom_id res chain seq x y z
N MET A 1 7.77 -12.48 -5.61
CA MET A 1 6.62 -12.23 -4.73
C MET A 1 5.61 -13.34 -4.99
N VAL A 2 5.25 -14.13 -3.98
CA VAL A 2 4.32 -15.26 -4.16
C VAL A 2 2.90 -14.70 -4.10
N LEU A 3 2.20 -14.69 -5.23
CA LEU A 3 0.77 -14.43 -5.28
C LEU A 3 0.06 -15.72 -4.88
N LEU A 4 -0.42 -15.78 -3.64
CA LEU A 4 -1.32 -16.83 -3.21
C LEU A 4 -2.65 -16.58 -3.93
N ASN A 5 -3.13 -17.54 -4.71
CA ASN A 5 -4.49 -17.49 -5.24
C ASN A 5 -5.44 -17.48 -4.04
N PRO A 6 -6.19 -16.38 -3.80
CA PRO A 6 -7.12 -16.35 -2.70
C PRO A 6 -8.21 -17.40 -2.96
N ILE A 7 -8.51 -18.21 -1.94
CA ILE A 7 -9.63 -19.14 -1.97
C ILE A 7 -10.90 -18.28 -2.13
N LYS A 8 -11.48 -18.29 -3.33
CA LYS A 8 -12.52 -17.34 -3.77
C LYS A 8 -13.81 -17.38 -2.91
N ASP A 9 -14.01 -18.47 -2.18
CA ASP A 9 -15.28 -18.81 -1.55
C ASP A 9 -15.40 -18.40 -0.06
N GLU A 10 -14.32 -17.99 0.60
CA GLU A 10 -14.34 -17.79 2.08
C GLU A 10 -14.06 -16.36 2.59
N ILE A 11 -13.67 -15.42 1.74
CA ILE A 11 -13.29 -14.06 2.21
C ILE A 11 -14.43 -13.07 1.90
N PRO A 12 -15.34 -12.78 2.86
CA PRO A 12 -16.44 -11.83 2.66
C PRO A 12 -15.95 -10.39 2.52
N TYR A 13 -14.81 -10.06 3.13
CA TYR A 13 -14.16 -8.76 3.05
C TYR A 13 -12.65 -8.99 2.94
N GLY A 14 -12.02 -8.42 1.93
CA GLY A 14 -10.57 -8.46 1.80
C GLY A 14 -9.98 -7.05 1.88
N GLY A 15 -8.77 -6.96 2.42
CA GLY A 15 -7.97 -5.75 2.43
C GLY A 15 -6.69 -5.95 1.64
N MET A 16 -6.32 -4.96 0.85
CA MET A 16 -5.03 -4.86 0.19
C MET A 16 -4.28 -3.70 0.82
N ILE A 17 -3.13 -4.00 1.42
CA ILE A 17 -2.31 -3.00 2.08
C ILE A 17 -0.98 -2.93 1.34
N GLU A 18 -0.66 -1.78 0.79
CA GLU A 18 0.64 -1.51 0.19
C GLU A 18 1.53 -0.79 1.20
N LEU A 19 2.67 -1.41 1.51
CA LEU A 19 3.61 -0.93 2.51
C LEU A 19 4.84 -0.34 1.83
N LYS A 20 5.18 0.90 2.20
CA LYS A 20 6.43 1.55 1.78
C LYS A 20 7.26 1.95 2.99
N TYR A 21 8.57 2.01 2.77
CA TYR A 21 9.53 2.43 3.76
C TYR A 21 10.34 3.60 3.24
N ILE A 22 10.39 4.69 4.00
CA ILE A 22 11.26 5.84 3.76
C ILE A 22 12.39 5.83 4.80
N LYS A 23 13.64 6.06 4.35
CA LYS A 23 14.76 6.12 5.28
C LYS A 23 14.62 7.37 6.15
N ARG A 24 15.13 7.29 7.38
CA ARG A 24 15.08 8.41 8.33
C ARG A 24 15.74 9.68 7.80
N SER A 25 16.81 9.56 7.02
CA SER A 25 17.49 10.68 6.37
C SER A 25 16.65 11.38 5.29
N GLU A 26 15.61 10.72 4.80
CA GLU A 26 14.79 11.18 3.68
C GLU A 26 13.35 11.50 4.13
N LYS A 27 13.04 11.37 5.43
CA LYS A 27 11.70 11.50 5.99
C LYS A 27 10.99 12.81 5.60
N ASP A 28 11.74 13.91 5.61
CA ASP A 28 11.20 15.25 5.34
C ASP A 28 11.19 15.60 3.83
N ASN A 29 11.63 14.68 2.96
CA ASN A 29 11.59 14.85 1.52
C ASN A 29 10.16 14.60 1.00
N LYS A 30 9.40 15.69 0.84
CA LYS A 30 8.01 15.66 0.35
C LYS A 30 7.86 15.11 -1.06
N GLU A 31 8.84 15.35 -1.93
CA GLU A 31 8.81 14.85 -3.31
C GLU A 31 8.95 13.33 -3.34
N LEU A 32 9.90 12.80 -2.55
CA LEU A 32 10.08 11.36 -2.38
C LEU A 32 8.84 10.69 -1.76
N LEU A 33 8.23 11.33 -0.76
CA LEU A 33 6.99 10.84 -0.16
C LEU A 33 5.88 10.74 -1.21
N SER A 34 5.70 11.79 -2.02
CA SER A 34 4.72 11.83 -3.10
C SER A 34 4.99 10.75 -4.15
N GLU A 35 6.26 10.54 -4.53
CA GLU A 35 6.67 9.46 -5.43
C GLU A 35 6.30 8.09 -4.87
N TYR A 36 6.48 7.87 -3.57
CA TYR A 36 6.16 6.59 -2.93
C TYR A 36 4.66 6.34 -2.86
N VAL A 37 3.87 7.38 -2.59
CA VAL A 37 2.41 7.32 -2.66
C VAL A 37 1.98 6.91 -4.07
N GLU A 38 2.46 7.59 -5.12
CA GLU A 38 2.07 7.29 -6.50
C GLU A 38 2.54 5.90 -6.96
N LYS A 39 3.74 5.45 -6.57
CA LYS A 39 4.18 4.07 -6.82
C LYS A 39 3.26 3.05 -6.14
N ALA A 40 2.85 3.31 -4.90
CA ALA A 40 1.96 2.43 -4.16
C ALA A 40 0.55 2.39 -4.80
N LYS A 41 0.02 3.53 -5.26
CA LYS A 41 -1.23 3.59 -6.04
C LYS A 41 -1.17 2.73 -7.29
N ASN A 42 -0.11 2.89 -8.07
CA ASN A 42 0.10 2.13 -9.30
C ASN A 42 0.19 0.63 -9.04
N GLN A 43 0.87 0.21 -7.96
CA GLN A 43 0.96 -1.21 -7.59
C GLN A 43 -0.37 -1.77 -7.13
N LEU A 44 -1.12 -1.05 -6.28
CA LEU A 44 -2.46 -1.46 -5.88
C LEU A 44 -3.39 -1.62 -7.10
N GLY A 45 -3.27 -0.73 -8.10
CA GLY A 45 -3.99 -0.83 -9.36
C GLY A 45 -3.64 -2.08 -10.18
N GLN A 46 -2.39 -2.54 -10.17
CA GLN A 46 -1.98 -3.76 -10.89
C GLN A 46 -2.59 -5.03 -10.29
N TYR A 47 -2.91 -5.01 -9.00
CA TYR A 47 -3.51 -6.14 -8.29
C TYR A 47 -5.02 -5.98 -8.08
N ASP A 48 -5.62 -4.95 -8.70
CA ASP A 48 -7.04 -4.69 -8.59
C ASP A 48 -7.84 -5.74 -9.34
N LEU A 49 -8.30 -6.76 -8.61
CA LEU A 49 -9.18 -7.82 -9.11
C LEU A 49 -10.67 -7.44 -9.01
N GLY A 50 -10.98 -6.15 -8.79
CA GLY A 50 -12.33 -5.59 -8.69
C GLY A 50 -12.60 -4.90 -7.35
N GLU A 51 -13.78 -4.27 -7.22
CA GLU A 51 -14.20 -3.43 -6.07
C GLU A 51 -14.35 -4.19 -4.73
N ARG A 52 -14.00 -5.47 -4.67
CA ARG A 52 -14.22 -6.32 -3.48
C ARG A 52 -13.24 -6.04 -2.34
N PHE A 53 -12.16 -5.31 -2.59
CA PHE A 53 -11.08 -5.11 -1.61
C PHE A 53 -10.94 -3.65 -1.17
N ILE A 54 -10.85 -3.43 0.15
CA ILE A 54 -10.42 -2.14 0.70
C ILE A 54 -8.94 -1.97 0.41
N LYS A 55 -8.54 -0.84 -0.17
CA LYS A 55 -7.13 -0.55 -0.49
C LYS A 55 -6.58 0.50 0.45
N VAL A 56 -5.43 0.23 1.04
CA VAL A 56 -4.75 1.13 1.98
C VAL A 56 -3.29 1.24 1.61
N ILE A 57 -2.77 2.46 1.60
CA ILE A 57 -1.34 2.74 1.53
C ILE A 57 -0.86 3.11 2.92
N VAL A 58 0.25 2.51 3.35
CA VAL A 58 0.94 2.92 4.57
C VAL A 58 2.43 3.11 4.28
N ILE A 59 2.96 4.26 4.68
CA ILE A 59 4.38 4.59 4.53
C ILE A 59 4.98 4.76 5.93
N PHE A 60 6.07 4.05 6.19
CA PHE A 60 6.76 4.05 7.47
C PHE A 60 8.17 4.65 7.37
N CYS A 61 8.58 5.36 8.43
CA CYS A 61 9.94 5.76 8.70
C CYS A 61 10.40 5.11 10.02
N GLY A 62 11.10 3.98 9.93
CA GLY A 62 11.39 3.17 11.11
C GLY A 62 10.10 2.59 11.71
N LEU A 63 9.76 2.97 12.94
CA LEU A 63 8.50 2.59 13.60
C LEU A 63 7.41 3.66 13.50
N GLU A 64 7.68 4.78 12.85
CA GLU A 64 6.74 5.89 12.71
C GLU A 64 5.95 5.76 11.41
N MET A 65 4.62 5.80 11.49
CA MET A 65 3.75 5.91 10.32
C MET A 65 3.70 7.36 9.87
N VAL A 66 4.24 7.64 8.68
CA VAL A 66 4.34 9.01 8.14
C VAL A 66 3.27 9.32 7.11
N TRP A 67 2.62 8.30 6.55
CA TRP A 67 1.48 8.43 5.65
C TRP A 67 0.55 7.24 5.82
N CYS A 68 -0.76 7.51 5.82
CA CYS A 68 -1.80 6.49 5.78
C CYS A 68 -3.01 7.03 5.01
N GLU A 69 -3.38 6.34 3.94
CA GLU A 69 -4.47 6.77 3.06
C GLU A 69 -5.26 5.55 2.59
N LYS A 70 -6.59 5.65 2.67
CA LYS A 70 -7.51 4.71 2.03
C LYS A 70 -7.77 5.19 0.60
N ILE A 71 -7.70 4.27 -0.35
CA ILE A 71 -7.98 4.50 -1.78
C ILE A 71 -9.31 3.88 -2.16
#